data_AF-A0A699ZIW7-F1
#
_entry.id   AF-A0A699ZIW7-F1
#
_cell.length_a   1.000
_cell.length_b   1.000
_cell.length_c   1.000
_cell.angle_alpha   90.00
_cell.angle_beta   90.00
_cell.angle_gamma   90.00
#
_symmetry.space_group_name_H-M   'P 1'
#
loop_
_entity.id
_entity.type
_entity.pdbx_description
1 polymer ?
#
loop_
_entity_poly.entity_id
_entity_poly.type
_entity_poly.pdbx_seq_one_letter_code
_entity_poly.pdbx_strand_id
1 'polypeptide(L)'
;MLANNGSAWATLATMHNSGTYNCQYMVVDLKRFQPGEELQSGLLTIVETMPGGSAWADTTQELERGYWPSYNVPYFPEIYAGMGYPHVRAALRKRGQAFDSLVAGLSYQVCSRAKLLRRDAGNVTNYAMGLAMQAEAVNGPAWAADGNGQPPFSWSAWPHVAHRGMINTYRTAFEMQEP
;
A
#
# COMPACT_ATOMS: atom_id res chain seq x y z
N MET A 1 -12.09 5.64 -17.17
CA MET A 1 -13.36 6.36 -16.94
C MET A 1 -14.52 5.51 -17.46
N LEU A 2 -15.01 4.55 -16.66
CA LEU A 2 -16.15 3.67 -17.01
C LEU A 2 -16.88 3.17 -15.75
N ALA A 3 -16.14 2.88 -14.67
CA ALA A 3 -16.71 2.45 -13.41
C ALA A 3 -17.37 3.60 -12.64
N ASN A 4 -18.54 3.34 -12.04
CA ASN A 4 -19.25 4.27 -11.15
C ASN A 4 -19.26 3.82 -9.68
N ASN A 5 -18.68 2.66 -9.37
CA ASN A 5 -18.54 2.13 -8.01
C ASN A 5 -17.39 1.10 -7.97
N GLY A 6 -17.04 0.64 -6.76
CA GLY A 6 -15.93 -0.28 -6.55
C GLY A 6 -16.07 -1.63 -7.26
N SER A 7 -17.25 -2.26 -7.25
CA SER A 7 -17.47 -3.57 -7.89
C SER A 7 -17.44 -3.50 -9.42
N ALA A 8 -17.96 -2.42 -10.01
CA ALA A 8 -17.85 -2.16 -11.44
C ALA A 8 -16.38 -1.92 -11.83
N TRP A 9 -15.62 -1.19 -11.00
CA TRP A 9 -14.20 -1.00 -11.22
C TRP A 9 -13.45 -2.33 -11.17
N ALA A 10 -13.70 -3.15 -10.15
CA ALA A 10 -13.07 -4.46 -10.00
C ALA A 10 -13.34 -5.35 -11.22
N THR A 11 -14.61 -5.44 -11.64
CA THR A 11 -15.03 -6.23 -12.80
C THR A 11 -14.30 -5.81 -14.08
N LEU A 12 -14.21 -4.50 -14.32
CA LEU A 12 -13.52 -3.97 -15.50
C LEU A 12 -12.00 -4.14 -15.42
N ALA A 13 -11.40 -3.91 -14.24
CA ALA A 13 -9.96 -3.99 -14.04
C ALA A 13 -9.43 -5.42 -14.14
N THR A 14 -10.24 -6.42 -13.80
CA THR A 14 -9.85 -7.84 -13.91
C THR A 14 -10.24 -8.45 -15.26
N MET A 15 -11.01 -7.74 -16.09
CA MET A 15 -11.35 -8.17 -17.43
C MET A 15 -10.08 -8.25 -18.28
N HIS A 16 -9.86 -9.38 -18.95
CA HIS A 16 -8.65 -9.62 -19.74
C HIS A 16 -7.33 -9.40 -18.98
N ASN A 17 -7.30 -9.78 -17.69
CA ASN A 17 -6.10 -9.70 -16.85
C ASN A 17 -4.86 -10.30 -17.55
N SER A 18 -3.83 -9.46 -17.77
CA SER A 18 -2.58 -9.85 -18.43
C SER A 18 -1.64 -10.68 -17.53
N GLY A 19 -1.86 -10.66 -16.22
CA GLY A 19 -0.91 -11.20 -15.26
C GLY A 19 0.37 -10.38 -15.11
N THR A 20 0.37 -9.13 -15.59
CA THR A 20 1.51 -8.20 -15.48
C THR A 20 1.17 -7.04 -14.55
N TYR A 21 2.20 -6.51 -13.88
CA TYR A 21 2.05 -5.51 -12.82
C TYR A 21 1.00 -5.90 -11.76
N ASN A 22 1.16 -7.12 -11.25
CA ASN A 22 0.28 -7.71 -10.25
C ASN A 22 0.31 -6.90 -8.94
N CYS A 23 -0.84 -6.35 -8.57
CA CYS A 23 -0.98 -5.39 -7.49
C CYS A 23 -2.19 -5.71 -6.61
N GLN A 24 -2.22 -5.09 -5.43
CA GLN A 24 -3.43 -4.87 -4.65
C GLN A 24 -3.90 -3.43 -4.92
N TYR A 25 -5.09 -3.29 -5.49
CA TYR A 25 -5.76 -2.02 -5.69
C TYR A 25 -6.78 -1.80 -4.58
N MET A 26 -6.84 -0.58 -4.07
CA MET A 26 -7.83 -0.11 -3.11
C MET A 26 -8.73 0.89 -3.82
N VAL A 27 -9.98 0.51 -4.06
CA VAL A 27 -10.96 1.39 -4.70
C VAL A 27 -11.86 1.96 -3.61
N VAL A 28 -11.68 3.25 -3.32
CA VAL A 28 -12.46 3.98 -2.33
C VAL A 28 -13.58 4.74 -3.03
N ASP A 29 -14.84 4.34 -2.82
CA ASP A 29 -16.00 5.04 -3.36
C ASP A 29 -16.50 6.09 -2.36
N LEU A 30 -15.94 7.30 -2.43
CA LEU A 30 -16.30 8.40 -1.53
C LEU A 30 -17.78 8.81 -1.59
N LYS A 31 -18.53 8.41 -2.63
CA LYS A 31 -20.00 8.61 -2.67
C LYS A 31 -20.74 7.83 -1.58
N ARG A 32 -20.08 6.82 -1.00
CA ARG A 32 -20.57 5.96 0.10
C ARG A 32 -20.10 6.44 1.48
N PHE A 33 -19.33 7.53 1.53
CA PHE A 33 -18.80 8.07 2.77
C PHE A 33 -19.58 9.32 3.17
N GLN A 34 -20.19 9.28 4.35
CA GLN A 34 -20.78 10.44 4.99
C GLN A 34 -20.11 10.69 6.35
N PRO A 35 -19.49 11.85 6.55
CA PRO A 35 -18.90 12.25 7.82
C PRO A 35 -19.87 12.12 9.00
N GLY A 36 -19.46 11.40 10.05
CA GLY A 36 -20.25 11.22 11.28
C GLY A 36 -21.27 10.08 11.25
N GLU A 37 -21.44 9.42 10.11
CA GLU A 37 -22.36 8.29 9.92
C GLU A 37 -21.62 6.95 9.83
N GLU A 38 -22.36 5.84 9.91
CA GLU A 38 -21.84 4.49 9.69
C GLU A 38 -21.27 4.33 8.26
N LEU A 39 -20.20 3.55 8.12
CA LEU A 39 -19.60 3.28 6.81
C LEU A 39 -20.55 2.40 5.99
N GLN A 40 -20.86 2.82 4.77
CA GLN A 40 -21.78 2.09 3.90
C GLN A 40 -21.06 1.04 3.07
N SER A 41 -21.61 -0.17 2.98
CA SER A 41 -21.11 -1.22 2.07
C SER A 41 -20.85 -0.68 0.66
N GLY A 42 -19.75 -1.11 0.07
CA GLY A 42 -19.22 -0.64 -1.20
C GLY A 42 -18.28 0.56 -1.08
N LEU A 43 -18.02 1.06 0.13
CA LEU A 43 -17.05 2.13 0.37
C LEU A 43 -15.63 1.70 -0.01
N LEU A 44 -15.19 0.50 0.39
CA LEU A 44 -13.86 0.00 0.07
C LEU A 44 -13.93 -1.35 -0.66
N THR A 45 -13.56 -1.35 -1.94
CA THR A 45 -13.36 -2.58 -2.71
C THR A 45 -11.87 -2.87 -2.90
N ILE A 46 -11.44 -4.05 -2.50
CA ILE A 46 -10.06 -4.51 -2.68
C ILE A 46 -10.00 -5.45 -3.86
N VAL A 47 -9.00 -5.26 -4.72
CA VAL A 47 -8.77 -6.08 -5.91
C VAL A 47 -7.32 -6.52 -5.92
N GLU A 48 -7.07 -7.82 -6.07
CA GLU A 48 -5.74 -8.36 -6.26
C GLU A 48 -5.66 -9.15 -7.56
N THR A 49 -4.56 -8.95 -8.28
CA THR A 49 -4.30 -9.66 -9.54
C THR A 49 -3.08 -10.56 -9.40
N MET A 50 -3.08 -11.66 -10.16
CA MET A 50 -1.93 -12.54 -10.36
C MET A 50 -1.94 -13.06 -11.81
N PRO A 51 -0.84 -13.67 -12.30
CA PRO A 51 -0.89 -14.42 -13.54
C PRO A 51 -1.95 -15.52 -13.46
N GLY A 52 -2.88 -15.53 -14.42
CA GLY A 52 -3.94 -16.54 -14.50
C GLY A 52 -5.09 -16.40 -13.50
N GLY A 53 -5.17 -15.29 -12.73
CA GLY A 53 -6.28 -15.12 -11.80
C GLY A 53 -6.36 -13.75 -11.13
N SER A 54 -7.48 -13.49 -10.47
CA SER A 54 -7.72 -12.28 -9.68
C SER A 54 -8.78 -12.56 -8.62
N ALA A 55 -8.72 -11.84 -7.52
CA ALA A 55 -9.73 -11.87 -6.47
C ALA A 55 -10.12 -10.44 -6.11
N TRP A 56 -11.38 -10.23 -5.76
CA TRP A 56 -11.83 -8.95 -5.24
C TRP A 56 -13.01 -9.12 -4.28
N ALA A 57 -13.13 -8.19 -3.34
CA ALA A 57 -14.21 -8.16 -2.36
C ALA A 57 -14.51 -6.74 -1.91
N ASP A 58 -15.75 -6.52 -1.48
CA ASP A 58 -16.07 -5.39 -0.60
C ASP A 58 -15.54 -5.69 0.80
N THR A 59 -14.70 -4.80 1.31
CA THR A 59 -13.96 -4.91 2.58
C THR A 59 -14.34 -3.80 3.54
N THR A 60 -15.49 -3.14 3.32
CA THR A 60 -15.95 -2.04 4.16
C THR A 60 -16.05 -2.44 5.64
N GLN A 61 -16.53 -3.65 5.95
CA GLN A 61 -16.61 -4.16 7.33
C GLN A 61 -15.23 -4.33 8.01
N GLU A 62 -14.17 -4.50 7.22
CA GLU A 62 -12.81 -4.56 7.76
C GLU A 62 -12.28 -3.15 8.01
N LEU A 63 -12.61 -2.21 7.12
CA LEU A 63 -12.30 -0.78 7.28
C LEU A 63 -12.97 -0.15 8.50
N GLU A 64 -14.18 -0.59 8.87
CA GLU A 64 -14.89 -0.16 10.09
C GLU A 64 -14.06 -0.34 11.37
N ARG A 65 -13.07 -1.24 11.35
CA ARG A 65 -12.16 -1.48 12.48
C ARG A 65 -11.06 -0.43 12.59
N GLY A 66 -10.98 0.51 11.65
CA GLY A 66 -10.19 1.74 11.73
C GLY A 66 -9.27 2.00 10.54
N TYR A 67 -8.79 0.97 9.84
CA TYR A 67 -7.87 1.15 8.72
C TYR A 67 -7.80 -0.09 7.81
N TRP A 68 -7.42 0.12 6.54
CA TRP A 68 -7.00 -0.94 5.62
C TRP A 68 -5.50 -0.83 5.34
N PRO A 69 -4.68 -1.83 5.68
CA PRO A 69 -3.26 -1.78 5.36
C PRO A 69 -2.92 -2.42 4.01
N SER A 70 -1.90 -1.88 3.33
CA SER A 70 -1.29 -2.50 2.15
C SER A 70 0.24 -2.39 2.19
N TYR A 71 0.93 -3.50 1.92
CA TYR A 71 2.39 -3.58 2.09
C TYR A 71 3.03 -4.70 1.25
N ASN A 72 2.58 -4.85 0.00
CA ASN A 72 3.12 -5.81 -0.98
C ASN A 72 3.08 -7.27 -0.51
N VAL A 73 2.09 -7.66 0.30
CA VAL A 73 1.79 -9.05 0.60
C VAL A 73 0.29 -9.24 0.33
N PRO A 74 -0.12 -10.22 -0.49
CA PRO A 74 -1.53 -10.42 -0.83
C PRO A 74 -2.39 -10.69 0.41
N TYR A 75 -3.57 -10.10 0.43
CA TYR A 75 -4.62 -10.28 1.42
C TYR A 75 -5.40 -11.58 1.18
N PHE A 76 -5.84 -11.79 -0.06
CA PHE A 76 -6.69 -12.92 -0.39
C PHE A 76 -5.88 -14.22 -0.32
N PRO A 77 -6.30 -15.23 0.48
CA PRO A 77 -5.54 -16.47 0.67
C PRO A 77 -5.22 -17.20 -0.64
N GLU A 78 -6.13 -17.17 -1.61
CA GLU A 78 -5.97 -17.77 -2.94
C GLU A 78 -4.90 -17.06 -3.77
N ILE A 79 -4.81 -15.72 -3.70
CA ILE A 79 -3.78 -14.94 -4.39
C ILE A 79 -2.44 -15.12 -3.68
N TYR A 80 -2.43 -15.09 -2.35
CA TYR A 80 -1.25 -15.36 -1.54
C TYR A 80 -0.64 -16.74 -1.86
N ALA A 81 -1.49 -17.77 -1.97
CA ALA A 81 -1.09 -19.11 -2.33
C ALA A 81 -0.65 -19.21 -3.81
N GLY A 82 -1.43 -18.66 -4.74
CA GLY A 82 -1.14 -18.69 -6.17
C GLY A 82 0.16 -17.97 -6.55
N MET A 83 0.51 -16.91 -5.81
CA MET A 83 1.77 -16.18 -5.95
C MET A 83 2.96 -16.87 -5.26
N GLY A 84 2.77 -18.07 -4.68
CA GLY A 84 3.85 -18.91 -4.16
C GLY A 84 4.40 -18.53 -2.78
N TYR A 85 3.76 -17.59 -2.06
CA TYR A 85 4.26 -17.15 -0.75
C TYR A 85 4.41 -18.29 0.27
N PRO A 86 3.44 -19.23 0.43
CA PRO A 86 3.60 -20.36 1.34
C PRO A 86 4.82 -21.24 0.98
N HIS A 87 5.01 -21.50 -0.31
CA HIS A 87 6.09 -22.34 -0.82
C HIS A 87 7.46 -21.72 -0.51
N VAL A 88 7.65 -20.45 -0.85
CA VAL A 88 8.90 -19.72 -0.59
C VAL A 88 9.17 -19.66 0.91
N ARG A 89 8.17 -19.37 1.75
CA ARG A 89 8.34 -19.36 3.20
C ARG A 89 8.78 -20.72 3.75
N ALA A 90 8.19 -21.81 3.28
CA ALA A 90 8.58 -23.16 3.68
C ALA A 90 10.02 -23.49 3.24
N ALA A 91 10.39 -23.14 2.02
CA ALA A 91 11.74 -23.34 1.50
C ALA A 91 12.79 -22.55 2.31
N LEU A 92 12.51 -21.28 2.62
CA LEU A 92 13.40 -20.43 3.42
C LEU A 92 13.57 -20.95 4.85
N ARG A 93 12.51 -21.42 5.50
CA ARG A 93 12.61 -22.03 6.85
C ARG A 93 13.56 -23.22 6.88
N LYS A 94 13.55 -24.07 5.83
CA LYS A 94 14.47 -25.21 5.72
C LYS A 94 15.93 -24.80 5.60
N ARG A 95 16.22 -23.57 5.16
CA ARG A 95 17.58 -23.04 5.04
C ARG A 95 18.16 -22.52 6.38
N GLY A 96 17.38 -22.55 7.45
CA GLY A 96 17.81 -22.21 8.80
C GLY A 96 17.55 -20.76 9.21
N GLN A 97 17.89 -20.45 10.47
CA GLN A 97 17.50 -19.22 11.17
C GLN A 97 17.97 -17.93 10.50
N ALA A 98 19.04 -17.98 9.70
CA ALA A 98 19.52 -16.83 8.93
C ALA A 98 18.46 -16.23 7.98
N PHE A 99 17.41 -16.99 7.63
CA PHE A 99 16.32 -16.55 6.75
C PHE A 99 15.04 -16.15 7.50
N ASP A 100 15.02 -16.16 8.83
CA ASP A 100 13.80 -15.92 9.62
C ASP A 100 13.19 -14.54 9.35
N SER A 101 14.01 -13.50 9.20
CA SER A 101 13.54 -12.15 8.85
C SER A 101 12.84 -12.12 7.49
N LEU A 102 13.33 -12.86 6.50
CA LEU A 102 12.70 -12.97 5.18
C LEU A 102 11.38 -13.75 5.26
N VAL A 103 11.34 -14.85 6.03
CA VAL A 103 10.13 -15.64 6.27
C VAL A 103 9.04 -14.79 6.95
N ALA A 104 9.42 -13.95 7.92
CA ALA A 104 8.52 -13.01 8.58
C ALA A 104 8.07 -11.90 7.62
N GLY A 105 8.98 -11.38 6.79
CA GLY A 105 8.69 -10.36 5.78
C GLY A 105 7.64 -10.78 4.75
N LEU A 106 7.55 -12.08 4.45
CA LEU A 106 6.55 -12.67 3.54
C LEU A 106 5.22 -12.99 4.22
N SER A 107 5.05 -12.71 5.50
CA SER A 107 3.78 -12.93 6.20
C SER A 107 2.90 -11.69 6.12
N TYR A 108 1.65 -11.87 5.70
CA TYR A 108 0.67 -10.78 5.72
C TYR A 108 0.51 -10.19 7.12
N GLN A 109 0.47 -11.02 8.17
CA GLN A 109 0.15 -10.57 9.52
C GLN A 109 1.36 -10.04 10.31
N VAL A 110 2.58 -10.55 10.06
CA VAL A 110 3.74 -10.29 10.95
C VAL A 110 4.96 -9.69 10.25
N CYS A 111 4.85 -9.30 8.99
CA CYS A 111 5.89 -8.49 8.37
C CYS A 111 6.04 -7.15 9.10
N SER A 112 7.21 -6.51 8.98
CA SER A 112 7.51 -5.28 9.74
C SER A 112 6.48 -4.17 9.48
N ARG A 113 6.02 -4.01 8.23
CA ARG A 113 5.01 -3.01 7.85
C ARG A 113 3.64 -3.31 8.43
N ALA A 114 3.22 -4.58 8.47
CA ALA A 114 1.98 -4.99 9.13
C ALA A 114 1.99 -4.68 10.63
N LYS A 115 3.12 -4.93 11.30
CA LYS A 115 3.29 -4.61 12.72
C LYS A 115 3.28 -3.09 12.97
N LEU A 116 3.98 -2.33 12.14
CA LEU A 116 4.04 -0.87 12.25
C LEU A 116 2.66 -0.25 12.07
N LEU A 117 1.95 -0.58 10.99
CA LEU A 117 0.60 -0.04 10.75
C LEU A 117 -0.38 -0.45 11.86
N ARG A 118 -0.33 -1.70 12.34
CA ARG A 118 -1.18 -2.13 13.46
C ARG A 118 -0.93 -1.33 14.73
N ARG A 119 0.32 -0.94 14.99
CA ARG A 119 0.69 -0.14 16.17
C ARG A 119 0.30 1.33 16.01
N ASP A 120 0.54 1.91 14.82
CA ASP A 120 0.58 3.36 14.64
C ASP A 120 -0.62 3.94 13.91
N ALA A 121 -1.45 3.14 13.23
CA ALA A 121 -2.58 3.66 12.43
C ALA A 121 -3.55 4.51 13.26
N GLY A 122 -3.74 4.18 14.55
CA GLY A 122 -4.58 4.95 15.47
C GLY A 122 -4.03 6.34 15.84
N ASN A 123 -2.76 6.64 15.52
CA ASN A 123 -2.17 7.95 15.77
C ASN A 123 -2.46 8.96 14.63
N VAL A 124 -3.07 8.50 13.53
CA VAL A 124 -3.46 9.37 12.41
C VAL A 124 -4.77 10.07 12.75
N THR A 125 -4.72 11.38 12.96
CA THR A 125 -5.86 12.17 13.49
C THR A 125 -6.28 13.33 12.59
N ASN A 126 -5.72 13.45 11.38
CA ASN A 126 -5.95 14.55 10.44
C ASN A 126 -7.30 14.47 9.69
N TYR A 127 -8.38 14.20 10.42
CA TYR A 127 -9.74 14.08 9.91
C TYR A 127 -10.17 15.29 9.06
N ALA A 128 -9.81 16.50 9.49
CA ALA A 128 -10.13 17.73 8.77
C ALA A 128 -9.53 17.76 7.34
N MET A 129 -8.30 17.27 7.16
CA MET A 129 -7.67 17.16 5.84
C MET A 129 -8.41 16.13 4.98
N GLY A 130 -8.80 14.99 5.56
CA GLY A 130 -9.58 13.97 4.87
C GLY A 130 -10.93 14.51 4.35
N LEU A 131 -11.62 15.32 5.15
CA LEU A 131 -12.87 15.99 4.74
C LEU A 131 -12.67 16.99 3.61
N ALA A 132 -11.54 17.69 3.60
CA ALA A 132 -11.18 18.65 2.56
C ALA A 132 -10.56 17.98 1.32
N MET A 133 -10.42 16.64 1.30
CA MET A 133 -9.67 15.88 0.28
C MET A 133 -8.23 16.40 0.09
N GLN A 134 -7.62 16.86 1.18
CA GLN A 134 -6.25 17.38 1.21
C GLN A 134 -5.27 16.31 1.66
N ALA A 135 -4.04 16.39 1.18
CA ALA A 135 -2.95 15.53 1.62
C ALA A 135 -1.62 16.31 1.62
N GLU A 136 -0.74 16.04 2.58
CA GLU A 136 0.64 16.51 2.49
C GLU A 136 1.48 15.49 1.71
N ALA A 137 2.18 15.96 0.68
CA ALA A 137 3.07 15.14 -0.13
C ALA A 137 4.50 15.67 -0.06
N VAL A 138 5.48 14.77 -0.03
CA VAL A 138 6.90 15.11 -0.14
C VAL A 138 7.52 14.21 -1.22
N ASN A 139 8.38 14.80 -2.06
CA ASN A 139 9.07 14.05 -3.11
C ASN A 139 10.51 13.75 -2.69
N GLY A 140 10.87 12.48 -2.59
CA GLY A 140 12.23 12.01 -2.36
C GLY A 140 12.33 10.97 -1.25
N PRO A 141 13.52 10.39 -1.03
CA PRO A 141 13.77 9.52 0.11
C PRO A 141 13.53 10.25 1.44
N ALA A 142 13.03 9.52 2.44
CA ALA A 142 12.82 10.07 3.77
C ALA A 142 14.14 10.59 4.36
N TRP A 143 14.10 11.78 4.95
CA TRP A 143 15.24 12.42 5.60
C TRP A 143 14.78 13.14 6.87
N ALA A 144 15.69 13.36 7.81
CA ALA A 144 15.41 14.05 9.06
C ALA A 144 16.08 15.43 9.11
N ALA A 145 15.30 16.46 9.44
CA ALA A 145 15.79 17.83 9.50
C ALA A 145 16.59 18.15 10.77
N ASP A 146 16.36 17.40 11.84
CA ASP A 146 16.97 17.62 13.16
C ASP A 146 18.41 17.07 13.30
N GLY A 147 18.93 16.41 12.25
CA GLY A 147 20.25 15.80 12.24
C GLY A 147 20.36 14.48 13.02
N ASN A 148 19.29 14.01 13.66
CA ASN A 148 19.26 12.75 14.43
C ASN A 148 18.76 11.56 13.61
N GLY A 149 18.37 11.77 12.34
CA GLY A 149 17.88 10.72 11.44
C GLY A 149 18.65 10.63 10.13
N GLN A 150 18.00 10.08 9.11
CA GLN A 150 18.63 9.83 7.82
C GLN A 150 19.03 11.16 7.14
N PRO A 151 20.24 11.28 6.57
CA PRO A 151 20.63 12.44 5.81
C PRO A 151 19.84 12.51 4.49
N PRO A 152 19.69 13.71 3.89
CA PRO A 152 19.12 13.84 2.56
C PRO A 152 19.85 12.97 1.54
N PHE A 153 19.10 12.30 0.68
CA PHE A 153 19.67 11.56 -0.44
C PHE A 153 20.34 12.52 -1.43
N SER A 154 21.52 12.13 -1.93
CA SER A 154 22.26 12.88 -2.94
C SER A 154 22.76 11.97 -4.06
N TRP A 155 22.49 12.36 -5.31
CA TRP A 155 23.01 11.68 -6.50
C TRP A 155 24.53 11.72 -6.59
N SER A 156 25.19 12.64 -5.88
CA SER A 156 26.65 12.68 -5.80
C SER A 156 27.26 11.41 -5.19
N ALA A 157 26.50 10.66 -4.37
CA ALA A 157 26.91 9.34 -3.88
C ALA A 157 26.79 8.22 -4.94
N TRP A 158 26.12 8.51 -6.07
CA TRP A 158 25.81 7.56 -7.14
C TRP A 158 26.11 8.17 -8.53
N PRO A 159 27.35 8.62 -8.79
CA PRO A 159 27.69 9.44 -9.95
C PRO A 159 27.49 8.73 -11.30
N HIS A 160 27.39 7.41 -11.30
CA HIS A 160 27.23 6.59 -12.50
C HIS A 160 25.77 6.24 -12.83
N VAL A 161 24.81 6.64 -11.99
CA VAL A 161 23.38 6.46 -12.27
C VAL A 161 22.88 7.67 -13.03
N ALA A 162 22.24 7.48 -14.19
CA ALA A 162 21.69 8.60 -14.95
C ALA A 162 20.51 9.25 -14.20
N HIS A 163 20.59 10.56 -13.99
CA HIS A 163 19.59 11.35 -13.24
C HIS A 163 19.34 12.72 -13.88
N ARG A 164 19.38 12.79 -15.22
CA ARG A 164 19.25 14.04 -15.97
C ARG A 164 17.91 14.71 -15.68
N GLY A 165 17.95 15.99 -15.28
CA GLY A 165 16.76 16.79 -14.96
C GLY A 165 16.24 16.60 -13.53
N MET A 166 16.85 15.72 -12.73
CA MET A 166 16.53 15.56 -11.31
C MET A 166 17.38 16.52 -10.47
N ILE A 167 16.83 16.97 -9.34
CA ILE A 167 17.62 17.72 -8.34
C ILE A 167 18.74 16.83 -7.80
N ASN A 168 19.94 17.39 -7.58
CA ASN A 168 21.08 16.60 -7.13
C ASN A 168 20.91 16.08 -5.69
N THR A 169 20.27 16.84 -4.81
CA THR A 169 20.06 16.47 -3.40
C THR A 169 18.60 16.68 -3.01
N TYR A 170 17.96 15.64 -2.48
CA TYR A 170 16.56 15.62 -2.09
C TYR A 170 16.40 16.08 -0.65
N ARG A 171 16.39 17.40 -0.45
CA ARG A 171 16.05 18.07 0.81
C ARG A 171 14.74 18.85 0.62
N THR A 172 13.71 18.14 0.18
CA THR A 172 12.38 18.68 -0.12
C THR A 172 11.55 18.77 1.16
N ALA A 173 10.58 19.69 1.17
CA ALA A 173 9.61 19.84 2.23
C ALA A 173 8.29 19.13 1.85
N PHE A 174 7.43 18.92 2.84
CA PHE A 174 6.04 18.55 2.57
C PHE A 174 5.30 19.75 1.94
N GLU A 175 4.49 19.45 0.95
CA GLU A 175 3.64 20.39 0.22
C GLU A 175 2.19 19.93 0.33
N MET A 176 1.30 20.86 0.65
CA MET A 176 -0.13 20.60 0.66
C MET A 176 -0.62 20.35 -0.77
N GLN A 177 -1.31 19.23 -0.95
CA GLN A 177 -1.99 18.85 -2.19
C GLN A 177 -3.48 19.05 -1.97
N GLU A 178 -4.11 19.76 -2.89
CA GLU A 178 -5.53 20.07 -2.87
C GLU A 178 -6.10 19.82 -4.28
N PRO A 179 -7.38 19.45 -4.41
CA PRO A 179 -8.05 19.24 -5.70
C PRO A 179 -8.09 20.48 -6.61
#